data_AF-A0A2R7QXM0-F1
#
_entry.id   AF-A0A2R7QXM0-F1
#
_cell.length_a   1.000
_cell.length_b   1.000
_cell.length_c   1.000
_cell.angle_alpha   90.00
_cell.angle_beta   90.00
_cell.angle_gamma   90.00
#
_symmetry.space_group_name_H-M   'P 1'
#
loop_
_entity.id
_entity.type
_entity.pdbx_description
1 polymer ?
#
loop_
_entity_poly.entity_id
_entity_poly.type
_entity_poly.pdbx_seq_one_letter_code
_entity_poly.pdbx_strand_id
1 'polypeptide(L)'
;MFKVEDYPEGSIYGGRRCVVDHGRQARLELINGSAQSGGDLFHLTWQDRSIPIVTFSRNAVDRESGQQQVHINIRALGESRYARNSELKASTLSDADRFLARRLAAEALLVFGSWFDGLTFQDGHFVVKDSVDGDDLSYTLSSFGYGGASRPPNYHSRLEWTEQSICRQAVEEAWGLDVPDAVFVIALHNRRRALLTHNKHMKLSLRELFPTIAAAELEDLETRADRLASDAARYGLAHLDDGESIESVLGRIGIDVPGFSRDTYRRTLAYGTLMVLGNRDVERQRRESLVESARSADLRDGAFALLYFNRRYSKSQFLGAIPIHETLGDLHSPDDLDDAIARAGKLIEAGRRYA
;
A
#
# COMPACT_ATOMS: atom_id res chain seq x y z
N MET A 1 -27.17 7.80 -10.08
CA MET A 1 -26.64 7.54 -8.72
C MET A 1 -25.13 7.44 -8.82
N PHE A 2 -24.38 7.97 -7.85
CA PHE A 2 -22.93 7.97 -7.90
C PHE A 2 -22.36 6.55 -7.79
N LYS A 3 -21.27 6.30 -8.53
CA LYS A 3 -20.49 5.07 -8.53
C LYS A 3 -19.00 5.41 -8.52
N VAL A 4 -18.19 4.47 -8.01
CA VAL A 4 -16.74 4.55 -8.14
C VAL A 4 -16.34 3.99 -9.48
N GLU A 5 -15.61 4.78 -10.28
CA GLU A 5 -15.12 4.40 -11.60
C GLU A 5 -13.63 4.72 -11.74
N ASP A 6 -12.91 3.94 -12.55
CA ASP A 6 -11.53 4.24 -12.91
C ASP A 6 -11.49 5.48 -13.83
N TYR A 7 -10.41 6.25 -13.71
CA TYR A 7 -10.28 7.56 -14.34
C TYR A 7 -9.97 7.41 -15.85
N PRO A 8 -10.67 8.10 -16.78
CA PRO A 8 -10.28 8.14 -18.19
C PRO A 8 -8.99 8.95 -18.36
N GLU A 9 -7.97 8.39 -19.03
CA GLU A 9 -6.61 8.95 -19.17
C GLU A 9 -6.56 10.50 -19.28
N GLY A 10 -5.72 11.15 -18.44
CA GLY A 10 -5.46 12.60 -18.52
C GLY A 10 -5.73 13.47 -17.27
N SER A 11 -5.91 12.90 -16.07
CA SER A 11 -6.02 13.72 -14.85
C SER A 11 -4.72 14.46 -14.53
N ILE A 12 -4.78 15.78 -14.35
CA ILE A 12 -3.68 16.59 -13.81
C ILE A 12 -3.43 16.34 -12.31
N TYR A 13 -4.34 15.64 -11.61
CA TYR A 13 -4.30 15.46 -10.14
C TYR A 13 -3.96 14.02 -9.72
N GLY A 14 -3.56 13.14 -10.64
CA GLY A 14 -2.94 11.84 -10.34
C GLY A 14 -3.85 10.75 -9.74
N GLY A 15 -5.15 11.00 -9.59
CA GLY A 15 -6.11 10.02 -9.08
C GLY A 15 -6.43 8.92 -10.11
N ARG A 16 -6.31 7.64 -9.72
CA ARG A 16 -6.69 6.48 -10.56
C ARG A 16 -8.22 6.26 -10.62
N ARG A 17 -8.99 6.88 -9.73
CA ARG A 17 -10.45 6.68 -9.58
C ARG A 17 -11.17 8.00 -9.31
N CYS A 18 -12.46 8.03 -9.58
CA CYS A 18 -13.35 9.14 -9.31
C CYS A 18 -14.76 8.62 -8.93
N VAL A 19 -15.57 9.49 -8.33
CA VAL A 19 -16.97 9.18 -8.02
C VAL A 19 -17.86 9.88 -9.06
N VAL A 20 -18.56 9.11 -9.89
CA VAL A 20 -19.26 9.59 -11.09
C VAL A 20 -20.75 9.26 -11.03
N ASP A 21 -21.58 10.22 -11.43
CA ASP A 21 -22.98 10.02 -11.76
C ASP A 21 -23.26 10.52 -13.18
N HIS A 22 -23.27 9.58 -14.13
CA HIS A 22 -23.55 9.86 -15.55
C HIS A 22 -24.92 10.48 -15.77
N GLY A 23 -25.95 10.09 -15.01
CA GLY A 23 -27.32 10.57 -15.19
C GLY A 23 -27.49 12.04 -14.77
N ARG A 24 -26.71 12.48 -13.79
CA ARG A 24 -26.69 13.88 -13.31
C ARG A 24 -25.52 14.69 -13.86
N GLN A 25 -24.70 14.09 -14.72
CA GLN A 25 -23.45 14.67 -15.25
C GLN A 25 -22.59 15.27 -14.13
N ALA A 26 -22.41 14.49 -13.07
CA ALA A 26 -21.69 14.93 -11.87
C ALA A 26 -20.50 14.01 -11.59
N ARG A 27 -19.39 14.59 -11.11
CA ARG A 27 -18.15 13.87 -10.84
C ARG A 27 -17.39 14.51 -9.69
N LEU A 28 -16.95 13.72 -8.72
CA LEU A 28 -16.13 14.17 -7.60
C LEU A 28 -14.73 13.56 -7.65
N GLU A 29 -13.74 14.40 -7.39
CA GLU A 29 -12.32 14.06 -7.33
C GLU A 29 -11.68 14.67 -6.09
N LEU A 30 -10.74 13.94 -5.47
CA LEU A 30 -9.87 14.49 -4.44
C LEU A 30 -8.69 15.21 -5.13
N ILE A 31 -8.48 16.47 -4.79
CA ILE A 31 -7.44 17.33 -5.38
C ILE A 31 -6.25 17.47 -4.44
N ASN A 32 -6.51 17.63 -3.15
CA ASN A 32 -5.48 17.77 -2.13
C ASN A 32 -6.02 17.30 -0.78
N GLY A 33 -5.16 16.71 0.04
CA GLY A 33 -5.52 16.14 1.34
C GLY A 33 -5.35 14.63 1.38
N SER A 34 -5.67 14.06 2.55
CA SER A 34 -5.52 12.63 2.82
C SER A 34 -6.86 11.91 2.91
N ALA A 35 -7.99 12.63 2.80
CA ALA A 35 -9.34 12.16 3.09
C ALA A 35 -9.59 11.68 4.54
N GLN A 36 -8.55 11.67 5.38
CA GLN A 36 -8.57 11.08 6.73
C GLN A 36 -8.30 12.12 7.82
N SER A 37 -7.42 13.10 7.58
CA SER A 37 -6.93 14.04 8.60
C SER A 37 -7.60 15.43 8.56
N GLY A 38 -8.56 15.63 7.66
CA GLY A 38 -9.31 16.87 7.49
C GLY A 38 -8.54 17.99 6.77
N GLY A 39 -9.28 18.96 6.23
CA GLY A 39 -8.73 20.00 5.35
C GLY A 39 -8.64 19.56 3.88
N ASP A 40 -9.43 18.56 3.49
CA ASP A 40 -9.41 18.00 2.15
C ASP A 40 -10.09 18.93 1.16
N LEU A 41 -9.50 19.03 -0.03
CA LEU A 41 -10.01 19.78 -1.16
C LEU A 41 -10.47 18.80 -2.23
N PHE A 42 -11.75 18.87 -2.56
CA PHE A 42 -12.36 18.12 -3.64
C PHE A 42 -12.77 19.04 -4.78
N HIS A 43 -12.82 18.48 -5.98
CA HIS A 43 -13.38 19.10 -7.16
C HIS A 43 -14.63 18.33 -7.57
N LEU A 44 -15.78 18.99 -7.51
CA LEU A 44 -17.04 18.49 -8.07
C LEU A 44 -17.26 19.17 -9.42
N THR A 45 -17.22 18.39 -10.50
CA THR A 45 -17.74 18.81 -11.80
C THR A 45 -19.23 18.49 -11.85
N TRP A 46 -20.09 19.44 -12.19
CA TRP A 46 -21.54 19.23 -12.37
C TRP A 46 -22.07 20.07 -13.52
N GLN A 47 -22.60 19.45 -14.57
CA GLN A 47 -23.09 20.14 -15.78
C GLN A 47 -22.07 21.16 -16.31
N ASP A 48 -20.82 20.73 -16.49
CA ASP A 48 -19.66 21.54 -16.91
C ASP A 48 -19.24 22.66 -15.94
N ARG A 49 -19.85 22.75 -14.76
CA ARG A 49 -19.44 23.68 -13.70
C ARG A 49 -18.37 23.05 -12.83
N SER A 50 -17.32 23.82 -12.51
CA SER A 50 -16.23 23.41 -11.62
C SER A 50 -16.48 23.95 -10.21
N ILE A 51 -16.87 23.08 -9.28
CA ILE A 51 -17.26 23.44 -7.92
C ILE A 51 -16.22 22.92 -6.93
N PRO A 52 -15.32 23.77 -6.39
CA PRO A 52 -14.42 23.36 -5.32
C PRO A 52 -15.20 23.12 -4.02
N ILE A 53 -14.85 22.05 -3.31
CA ILE A 53 -15.44 21.68 -2.02
C ILE A 53 -14.31 21.51 -1.02
N VAL A 54 -14.42 22.15 0.14
CA VAL A 54 -13.48 21.99 1.25
C VAL A 54 -14.18 21.27 2.38
N THR A 55 -13.58 20.18 2.85
CA THR A 55 -14.13 19.40 3.96
C THR A 55 -13.18 19.31 5.13
N PHE A 56 -13.74 18.98 6.29
CA PHE A 56 -12.98 18.58 7.47
C PHE A 56 -13.64 17.36 8.11
N SER A 57 -12.87 16.29 8.25
CA SER A 57 -13.32 15.03 8.84
C SER A 57 -12.96 14.97 10.32
N ARG A 58 -13.86 14.44 11.15
CA ARG A 58 -13.58 14.13 12.56
C ARG A 58 -14.19 12.78 12.93
N ASN A 59 -13.49 12.03 13.77
CA ASN A 59 -14.07 10.84 14.38
C ASN A 59 -15.05 11.25 15.49
N ALA A 60 -16.18 10.57 15.53
CA ALA A 60 -17.21 10.73 16.53
C ALA A 60 -17.75 9.35 16.92
N VAL A 61 -18.43 9.28 18.05
CA VAL A 61 -19.17 8.09 18.46
C VAL A 61 -20.63 8.48 18.55
N ASP A 62 -21.48 7.74 17.85
CA ASP A 62 -22.91 7.90 17.99
C ASP A 62 -23.34 7.53 19.41
N ARG A 63 -24.00 8.44 20.11
CA ARG A 63 -24.29 8.26 21.54
C ARG A 63 -25.35 7.20 21.81
N GLU A 64 -26.24 6.97 20.84
CA GLU A 64 -27.36 6.03 21.00
C GLU A 64 -26.94 4.60 20.62
N SER A 65 -26.26 4.43 19.48
CA SER A 65 -25.84 3.10 19.01
C SER A 65 -24.44 2.68 19.50
N GLY A 66 -23.61 3.63 19.97
CA GLY A 66 -22.21 3.39 20.29
C GLY A 66 -21.32 3.19 19.05
N GLN A 67 -21.87 3.36 17.84
CA GLN A 67 -21.14 3.15 16.58
C GLN A 67 -20.09 4.22 16.35
N GLN A 68 -18.90 3.81 15.89
CA GLN A 68 -17.87 4.73 15.43
C GLN A 68 -18.28 5.37 14.10
N GLN A 69 -18.26 6.69 14.05
CA GLN A 69 -18.62 7.50 12.89
C GLN A 69 -17.47 8.42 12.47
N VAL A 70 -17.38 8.68 11.18
CA VAL A 70 -16.55 9.73 10.60
C VAL A 70 -17.49 10.83 10.10
N HIS A 71 -17.45 11.99 10.76
CA HIS A 71 -18.23 13.17 10.38
C HIS A 71 -17.45 14.00 9.37
N ILE A 72 -17.91 14.05 8.14
CA ILE A 72 -17.33 14.86 7.05
C ILE A 72 -18.09 16.19 7.01
N ASN A 73 -17.45 17.29 7.42
CA ASN A 73 -18.08 18.60 7.49
C ASN A 73 -17.76 19.40 6.23
N ILE A 74 -18.77 19.87 5.49
CA ILE A 74 -18.56 20.75 4.35
C ILE A 74 -18.31 22.17 4.87
N ARG A 75 -17.07 22.65 4.75
CA ARG A 75 -16.66 23.98 5.23
C ARG A 75 -16.88 25.07 4.19
N ALA A 76 -16.70 24.73 2.92
CA ALA A 76 -16.89 25.66 1.81
C ALA A 76 -17.31 24.90 0.55
N LEU A 77 -18.18 25.53 -0.25
CA LEU A 77 -18.62 25.02 -1.55
C LEU A 77 -18.67 26.18 -2.54
N GLY A 78 -17.96 26.04 -3.67
CA GLY A 78 -17.89 27.06 -4.73
C GLY A 78 -16.93 28.23 -4.46
N GLU A 79 -16.39 28.37 -3.24
CA GLU A 79 -15.54 29.50 -2.83
C GLU A 79 -14.04 29.18 -2.92
N SER A 80 -13.31 29.96 -3.72
CA SER A 80 -11.89 29.77 -4.08
C SER A 80 -10.87 30.22 -3.01
N ARG A 81 -11.28 30.79 -1.86
CA ARG A 81 -10.31 31.34 -0.89
C ARG A 81 -9.35 30.31 -0.28
N TYR A 82 -9.72 29.03 -0.31
CA TYR A 82 -8.88 27.88 0.13
C TYR A 82 -8.16 27.18 -1.03
N ALA A 83 -8.46 27.58 -2.27
CA ALA A 83 -7.87 27.08 -3.53
C ALA A 83 -6.65 27.90 -3.96
N ARG A 84 -5.88 28.49 -3.03
CA ARG A 84 -4.75 29.40 -3.36
C ARG A 84 -3.65 28.73 -4.20
N ASN A 85 -3.63 27.40 -4.29
CA ASN A 85 -2.69 26.60 -5.07
C ASN A 85 -3.36 25.67 -6.09
N SER A 86 -4.68 25.75 -6.31
CA SER A 86 -5.36 24.93 -7.32
C SER A 86 -5.89 25.81 -8.45
N GLU A 87 -5.80 25.33 -9.70
CA GLU A 87 -6.29 26.03 -10.90
C GLU A 87 -7.83 26.16 -10.95
N LEU A 88 -8.52 25.80 -9.85
CA LEU A 88 -9.96 25.77 -9.74
C LEU A 88 -10.52 27.19 -9.58
N LYS A 89 -11.20 27.66 -10.63
CA LYS A 89 -11.96 28.91 -10.59
C LYS A 89 -13.18 28.74 -9.69
N ALA A 90 -13.49 29.77 -8.90
CA ALA A 90 -14.73 29.84 -8.14
C ALA A 90 -15.93 29.76 -9.11
N SER A 91 -16.92 28.93 -8.76
CA SER A 91 -18.21 28.92 -9.47
C SER A 91 -19.19 29.80 -8.72
N THR A 92 -19.78 30.77 -9.42
CA THR A 92 -20.91 31.54 -8.89
C THR A 92 -22.18 30.71 -9.06
N LEU A 93 -22.78 30.29 -7.94
CA LEU A 93 -24.00 29.49 -7.93
C LEU A 93 -25.17 30.34 -7.42
N SER A 94 -26.33 30.22 -8.07
CA SER A 94 -27.60 30.71 -7.52
C SER A 94 -27.94 29.96 -6.22
N ASP A 95 -28.84 30.49 -5.39
CA ASP A 95 -29.18 29.83 -4.12
C ASP A 95 -29.82 28.44 -4.33
N ALA A 96 -30.66 28.30 -5.35
CA ALA A 96 -31.24 27.02 -5.75
C ALA A 96 -30.15 26.03 -6.22
N ASP A 97 -29.21 26.48 -7.05
CA ASP A 97 -28.10 25.64 -7.51
C ASP A 97 -27.14 25.30 -6.37
N ARG A 98 -26.95 26.20 -5.41
CA ARG A 98 -26.12 25.98 -4.22
C ARG A 98 -26.69 24.86 -3.36
N PHE A 99 -28.01 24.86 -3.15
CA PHE A 99 -28.68 23.77 -2.43
C PHE A 99 -28.51 22.42 -3.14
N LEU A 100 -28.71 22.38 -4.46
CA LEU A 100 -28.52 21.16 -5.26
C LEU A 100 -27.06 20.69 -5.27
N ALA A 101 -26.11 21.61 -5.43
CA ALA A 101 -24.69 21.31 -5.43
C ALA A 101 -24.22 20.77 -4.06
N ARG A 102 -24.73 21.33 -2.96
CA ARG A 102 -24.46 20.82 -1.60
C ARG A 102 -24.98 19.39 -1.43
N ARG A 103 -26.21 19.13 -1.87
CA ARG A 103 -26.80 17.80 -1.81
C ARG A 103 -26.04 16.78 -2.67
N LEU A 104 -25.59 17.19 -3.87
CA LEU A 104 -24.73 16.38 -4.74
C LEU A 104 -23.35 16.12 -4.12
N ALA A 105 -22.74 17.14 -3.53
CA ALA A 105 -21.46 17.04 -2.83
C ALA A 105 -21.56 16.06 -1.67
N ALA A 106 -22.60 16.16 -0.84
CA ALA A 106 -22.81 15.26 0.28
C ALA A 106 -22.96 13.80 -0.17
N GLU A 107 -23.75 13.53 -1.21
CA GLU A 107 -23.87 12.18 -1.75
C GLU A 107 -22.53 11.66 -2.29
N ALA A 108 -21.83 12.46 -3.09
CA ALA A 108 -20.56 12.05 -3.68
C ALA A 108 -19.49 11.80 -2.61
N LEU A 109 -19.44 12.64 -1.57
CA LEU A 109 -18.52 12.49 -0.44
C LEU A 109 -18.83 11.22 0.37
N LEU A 110 -20.10 10.85 0.54
CA LEU A 110 -20.47 9.60 1.20
C LEU A 110 -20.08 8.38 0.37
N VAL A 111 -20.22 8.42 -0.96
CA VAL A 111 -19.76 7.35 -1.85
C VAL A 111 -18.23 7.29 -1.90
N PHE A 112 -17.57 8.45 -1.82
CA PHE A 112 -16.12 8.56 -1.71
C PHE A 112 -15.60 7.96 -0.39
N GLY A 113 -16.20 8.27 0.75
CA GLY A 113 -15.74 7.80 2.07
C GLY A 113 -14.35 8.34 2.44
N SER A 114 -13.42 7.44 2.72
CA SER A 114 -11.99 7.68 2.99
C SER A 114 -11.14 6.95 1.95
N TRP A 115 -11.35 7.24 0.65
CA TRP A 115 -10.67 6.68 -0.54
C TRP A 115 -11.48 5.67 -1.36
N PHE A 116 -12.63 6.12 -1.87
CA PHE A 116 -13.54 5.35 -2.73
C PHE A 116 -14.06 4.06 -2.05
N ASP A 117 -14.17 4.08 -0.73
CA ASP A 117 -14.59 2.97 0.11
C ASP A 117 -15.96 3.19 0.75
N GLY A 118 -16.57 4.36 0.57
CA GLY A 118 -17.79 4.75 1.28
C GLY A 118 -18.92 3.71 1.21
N LEU A 119 -19.12 3.09 0.04
CA LEU A 119 -20.13 2.03 -0.17
C LEU A 119 -19.82 0.68 0.49
N THR A 120 -18.65 0.53 1.10
CA THR A 120 -18.23 -0.71 1.80
C THR A 120 -18.54 -0.68 3.28
N PHE A 121 -18.73 0.50 3.86
CA PHE A 121 -19.09 0.66 5.25
C PHE A 121 -20.60 0.60 5.44
N GLN A 122 -21.01 0.19 6.65
CA GLN A 122 -22.40 0.26 7.05
C GLN A 122 -22.90 1.71 6.98
N ASP A 123 -24.18 1.86 6.65
CA ASP A 123 -24.82 3.16 6.69
C ASP A 123 -24.63 3.81 8.07
N GLY A 124 -24.42 5.13 8.08
CA GLY A 124 -24.11 5.87 9.30
C GLY A 124 -22.65 5.81 9.76
N HIS A 125 -21.78 5.00 9.15
CA HIS A 125 -20.33 5.09 9.42
C HIS A 125 -19.76 6.42 8.93
N PHE A 126 -19.97 6.76 7.66
CA PHE A 126 -19.73 8.11 7.15
C PHE A 126 -21.00 8.95 7.31
N VAL A 127 -20.85 10.13 7.88
CA VAL A 127 -21.94 11.11 8.03
C VAL A 127 -21.46 12.43 7.48
N VAL A 128 -22.08 12.93 6.41
CA VAL A 128 -21.79 14.28 5.93
C VAL A 128 -22.63 15.26 6.73
N LYS A 129 -21.96 16.24 7.34
CA LYS A 129 -22.57 17.37 8.05
C LYS A 129 -22.46 18.61 7.19
N ASP A 130 -23.58 19.26 6.94
CA ASP A 130 -23.64 20.52 6.23
C ASP A 130 -24.43 21.57 7.02
N SER A 131 -23.74 22.60 7.50
CA SER A 131 -24.34 23.72 8.21
C SER A 131 -24.70 24.82 7.22
N VAL A 132 -25.99 25.00 6.94
CA VAL A 132 -26.51 26.04 6.05
C VAL A 132 -27.45 26.94 6.83
N ASP A 133 -27.17 28.25 6.85
CA ASP A 133 -28.03 29.28 7.45
C ASP A 133 -28.43 29.03 8.93
N GLY A 134 -27.61 28.24 9.67
CA GLY A 134 -27.85 27.90 11.06
C GLY A 134 -28.50 26.52 11.28
N ASP A 135 -28.95 25.85 10.22
CA ASP A 135 -29.46 24.49 10.25
C ASP A 135 -28.35 23.47 9.96
N ASP A 136 -28.16 22.52 10.88
CA ASP A 136 -27.20 21.42 10.72
C ASP A 136 -27.86 20.22 10.03
N LEU A 137 -27.73 20.16 8.71
CA LEU A 137 -28.18 19.01 7.93
C LEU A 137 -27.18 17.87 8.04
N SER A 138 -27.69 16.64 8.17
CA SER A 138 -26.90 15.43 8.26
C SER A 138 -27.35 14.44 7.20
N TYR A 139 -26.39 13.93 6.44
CA TYR A 139 -26.64 12.95 5.40
C TYR A 139 -25.86 11.66 5.64
N THR A 140 -26.51 10.55 5.35
CA THR A 140 -25.93 9.20 5.30
C THR A 140 -26.22 8.58 3.93
N LEU A 141 -25.68 7.38 3.66
CA LEU A 141 -25.93 6.68 2.40
C LEU A 141 -27.43 6.40 2.18
N SER A 142 -28.18 6.08 3.24
CA SER A 142 -29.63 5.90 3.15
C SER A 142 -30.40 7.17 2.78
N SER A 143 -29.86 8.36 3.07
CA SER A 143 -30.46 9.65 2.67
C SER A 143 -30.57 9.82 1.14
N PHE A 144 -29.81 9.00 0.39
CA PHE A 144 -29.76 9.01 -1.08
C PHE A 144 -30.20 7.67 -1.71
N GLY A 145 -30.75 6.76 -0.92
CA GLY A 145 -31.29 5.50 -1.44
C GLY A 145 -30.26 4.37 -1.65
N TYR A 146 -29.06 4.47 -1.07
CA TYR A 146 -28.06 3.37 -1.09
C TYR A 146 -28.34 2.28 -0.04
N GLY A 147 -29.62 2.03 0.29
CA GLY A 147 -30.02 1.07 1.32
C GLY A 147 -29.42 -0.32 1.06
N GLY A 148 -28.75 -0.89 2.08
CA GLY A 148 -28.13 -2.21 2.00
C GLY A 148 -26.70 -2.26 1.41
N ALA A 149 -26.05 -1.11 1.20
CA ALA A 149 -24.65 -1.07 0.80
C ALA A 149 -23.75 -1.64 1.91
N SER A 150 -23.37 -2.91 1.78
CA SER A 150 -22.17 -3.47 2.38
C SER A 150 -21.44 -4.20 1.25
N ARG A 151 -20.76 -3.45 0.38
CA ARG A 151 -19.78 -4.12 -0.50
C ARG A 151 -18.63 -4.62 0.38
N PRO A 152 -18.04 -5.78 0.09
CA PRO A 152 -16.88 -6.25 0.83
C PRO A 152 -15.79 -5.17 0.83
N PRO A 153 -15.05 -5.00 1.94
CA PRO A 153 -14.12 -3.90 2.14
C PRO A 153 -13.17 -3.77 0.95
N ASN A 154 -12.95 -2.53 0.50
CA ASN A 154 -12.02 -2.27 -0.59
C ASN A 154 -10.57 -2.51 -0.09
N TYR A 155 -9.61 -2.44 -0.99
CA TYR A 155 -8.20 -2.76 -0.69
C TYR A 155 -7.63 -1.97 0.51
N HIS A 156 -8.04 -0.71 0.71
CA HIS A 156 -7.53 0.12 1.80
C HIS A 156 -8.15 -0.24 3.15
N SER A 157 -9.47 -0.45 3.23
CA SER A 157 -10.11 -0.92 4.47
C SER A 157 -9.65 -2.34 4.83
N ARG A 158 -9.34 -3.18 3.83
CA ARG A 158 -8.68 -4.48 4.06
C ARG A 158 -7.26 -4.31 4.60
N LEU A 159 -6.49 -3.35 4.10
CA LEU A 159 -5.17 -3.05 4.63
C LEU A 159 -5.25 -2.59 6.09
N GLU A 160 -6.10 -1.64 6.43
CA GLU A 160 -6.27 -1.17 7.82
C GLU A 160 -6.73 -2.29 8.75
N TRP A 161 -7.70 -3.12 8.32
CA TRP A 161 -8.13 -4.28 9.09
C TRP A 161 -7.00 -5.31 9.26
N THR A 162 -6.25 -5.58 8.20
CA THR A 162 -5.09 -6.47 8.23
C THR A 162 -4.01 -5.92 9.16
N GLU A 163 -3.78 -4.61 9.15
CA GLU A 163 -2.84 -3.93 10.05
C GLU A 163 -3.26 -4.05 11.52
N GLN A 164 -4.52 -3.78 11.83
CA GLN A 164 -5.05 -3.93 13.19
C GLN A 164 -4.96 -5.38 13.68
N SER A 165 -5.24 -6.34 12.79
CA SER A 165 -5.11 -7.77 13.09
C SER A 165 -3.66 -8.16 13.36
N ILE A 166 -2.70 -7.67 12.56
CA ILE A 166 -1.26 -7.92 12.76
C ILE A 166 -0.80 -7.36 14.11
N CYS A 167 -1.19 -6.14 14.46
CA CYS A 167 -0.82 -5.54 15.74
C CYS A 167 -1.38 -6.32 16.94
N ARG A 168 -2.64 -6.75 16.85
CA ARG A 168 -3.27 -7.57 17.91
C ARG A 168 -2.56 -8.91 18.05
N GLN A 169 -2.32 -9.59 16.93
CA GLN A 169 -1.61 -10.87 16.90
C GLN A 169 -0.20 -10.73 17.48
N ALA A 170 0.51 -9.64 17.18
CA ALA A 170 1.85 -9.39 17.71
C ALA A 170 1.87 -9.31 19.24
N VAL A 171 0.89 -8.63 19.85
CA VAL A 171 0.76 -8.53 21.31
C VAL A 171 0.35 -9.87 21.92
N GLU A 172 -0.58 -10.58 21.30
CA GLU A 172 -1.04 -11.90 21.75
C GLU A 172 0.09 -12.94 21.71
N GLU A 173 0.89 -12.96 20.63
CA GLU A 173 2.02 -13.88 20.48
C GLU A 173 3.20 -13.54 21.39
N ALA A 174 3.39 -12.26 21.73
CA ALA A 174 4.43 -11.82 22.66
C ALA A 174 4.04 -12.05 24.13
N TRP A 175 2.76 -12.30 24.42
CA TRP A 175 2.25 -12.42 25.78
C TRP A 175 2.81 -13.66 26.48
N GLY A 176 3.42 -13.45 27.66
CA GLY A 176 4.00 -14.53 28.46
C GLY A 176 5.36 -15.04 27.99
N LEU A 177 5.96 -14.41 26.98
CA LEU A 177 7.35 -14.65 26.58
C LEU A 177 8.32 -13.85 27.46
N ASP A 178 9.56 -14.33 27.56
CA ASP A 178 10.66 -13.54 28.13
C ASP A 178 10.93 -12.31 27.25
N VAL A 179 11.39 -11.22 27.88
CA VAL A 179 11.56 -9.90 27.21
C VAL A 179 12.28 -9.97 25.87
N PRO A 180 13.41 -10.70 25.70
CA PRO A 180 14.08 -10.80 24.40
C PRO A 180 13.19 -11.42 23.31
N ASP A 181 12.46 -12.47 23.64
CA ASP A 181 11.57 -13.18 22.71
C ASP A 181 10.33 -12.33 22.38
N ALA A 182 9.78 -11.63 23.37
CA ALA A 182 8.67 -10.71 23.19
C ALA A 182 9.06 -9.52 22.27
N VAL A 183 10.23 -8.93 22.49
CA VAL A 183 10.78 -7.85 21.63
C VAL A 183 11.00 -8.38 20.21
N PHE A 184 11.50 -9.60 20.03
CA PHE A 184 11.68 -10.21 18.72
C PHE A 184 10.35 -10.33 17.95
N VAL A 185 9.30 -10.88 18.59
CA VAL A 185 7.98 -11.04 17.96
C VAL A 185 7.45 -9.69 17.48
N ILE A 186 7.51 -8.66 18.33
CA ILE A 186 7.06 -7.31 17.97
C ILE A 186 7.90 -6.70 16.83
N ALA A 187 9.23 -6.87 16.86
CA ALA A 187 10.12 -6.40 15.80
C ALA A 187 9.80 -7.08 14.44
N LEU A 188 9.55 -8.40 14.45
CA LEU A 188 9.18 -9.16 13.26
C LEU A 188 7.86 -8.67 12.66
N HIS A 189 6.84 -8.45 13.49
CA HIS A 189 5.55 -7.91 13.05
C HIS A 189 5.66 -6.47 12.52
N ASN A 190 6.45 -5.62 13.18
CA ASN A 190 6.77 -4.27 12.69
C ASN A 190 7.43 -4.29 11.30
N ARG A 191 8.30 -5.27 11.03
CA ARG A 191 8.93 -5.47 9.72
C ARG A 191 7.95 -5.96 8.66
N ARG A 192 7.12 -6.96 8.99
CA ARG A 192 6.05 -7.45 8.10
C ARG A 192 5.11 -6.31 7.70
N ARG A 193 4.80 -5.43 8.65
CA ARG A 193 3.98 -4.24 8.42
C ARG A 193 4.64 -3.23 7.49
N ALA A 194 5.93 -2.91 7.71
CA ALA A 194 6.65 -1.96 6.87
C ALA A 194 6.65 -2.37 5.38
N LEU A 195 6.66 -3.67 5.08
CA LEU A 195 6.54 -4.20 3.73
C LEU A 195 5.14 -4.00 3.11
N LEU A 196 4.09 -4.03 3.93
CA LEU A 196 2.70 -3.93 3.48
C LEU A 196 2.25 -2.50 3.21
N THR A 197 2.70 -1.53 4.01
CA THR A 197 1.96 -0.25 4.14
C THR A 197 2.73 0.98 3.67
N HIS A 198 4.04 0.87 3.40
CA HIS A 198 4.95 2.02 3.12
C HIS A 198 4.91 3.15 4.18
N ASN A 199 4.11 3.01 5.25
CA ASN A 199 3.80 4.03 6.25
C ASN A 199 4.61 3.76 7.53
N LYS A 200 5.71 4.49 7.69
CA LYS A 200 6.66 4.33 8.81
C LYS A 200 6.12 4.80 10.16
N HIS A 201 5.06 5.61 10.19
CA HIS A 201 4.60 6.32 11.40
C HIS A 201 3.80 5.49 12.39
N MET A 202 3.44 4.25 12.05
CA MET A 202 2.51 3.49 12.87
C MET A 202 3.14 2.28 13.58
N LYS A 203 4.47 2.11 13.56
CA LYS A 203 5.16 1.01 14.27
C LYS A 203 4.67 0.87 15.71
N LEU A 204 4.48 -0.38 16.18
CA LEU A 204 4.28 -0.63 17.60
C LEU A 204 5.51 -0.11 18.35
N SER A 205 5.29 0.83 19.26
CA SER A 205 6.36 1.43 20.04
C SER A 205 6.82 0.44 21.10
N LEU A 206 8.00 -0.15 20.90
CA LEU A 206 8.62 -1.03 21.89
C LEU A 206 8.81 -0.34 23.23
N ARG A 207 9.07 0.97 23.21
CA ARG A 207 9.16 1.79 24.43
C ARG A 207 7.84 1.91 25.19
N GLU A 208 6.71 1.94 24.48
CA GLU A 208 5.38 1.97 25.12
C GLU A 208 4.99 0.59 25.66
N LEU A 209 5.39 -0.49 24.97
CA LEU A 209 5.09 -1.86 25.37
C LEU A 209 5.99 -2.36 26.52
N PHE A 210 7.22 -1.87 26.60
CA PHE A 210 8.22 -2.25 27.60
C PHE A 210 8.76 -1.02 28.35
N PRO A 211 7.91 -0.27 29.07
CA PRO A 211 8.30 1.01 29.66
C PRO A 211 9.32 0.89 30.80
N THR A 212 9.50 -0.31 31.36
CA THR A 212 10.44 -0.61 32.44
C THR A 212 11.83 -1.00 31.95
N ILE A 213 12.00 -1.24 30.65
CA ILE A 213 13.28 -1.60 30.04
C ILE A 213 14.00 -0.32 29.60
N ALA A 214 15.31 -0.25 29.82
CA ALA A 214 16.10 0.91 29.42
C ALA A 214 16.11 1.05 27.89
N ALA A 215 16.06 2.29 27.39
CA ALA A 215 16.01 2.53 25.94
C ALA A 215 17.20 1.91 25.18
N ALA A 216 18.40 1.95 25.76
CA ALA A 216 19.59 1.35 25.17
C ALA A 216 19.52 -0.19 25.12
N GLU A 217 18.87 -0.80 26.11
CA GLU A 217 18.65 -2.25 26.14
C GLU A 217 17.61 -2.68 25.10
N LEU A 218 16.55 -1.89 24.92
CA LEU A 218 15.58 -2.11 23.83
C LEU A 218 16.24 -1.97 22.45
N GLU A 219 17.09 -0.96 22.25
CA GLU A 219 17.81 -0.76 20.98
C GLU A 219 18.77 -1.93 20.67
N ASP A 220 19.46 -2.47 21.68
CA ASP A 220 20.27 -3.69 21.53
C ASP A 220 19.41 -4.90 21.14
N LEU A 221 18.28 -5.11 21.83
CA LEU A 221 17.35 -6.21 21.54
C LEU A 221 16.74 -6.10 20.14
N GLU A 222 16.36 -4.91 19.69
CA GLU A 222 15.90 -4.65 18.32
C GLU A 222 16.99 -4.99 17.30
N THR A 223 18.22 -4.52 17.54
CA THR A 223 19.37 -4.79 16.66
C THR A 223 19.66 -6.29 16.57
N ARG A 224 19.57 -7.00 17.70
CA ARG A 224 19.74 -8.46 17.75
C ARG A 224 18.60 -9.19 17.07
N ALA A 225 17.35 -8.74 17.21
CA ALA A 225 16.21 -9.30 16.50
C ALA A 225 16.37 -9.15 14.98
N ASP A 226 16.86 -8.00 14.51
CA ASP A 226 17.14 -7.76 13.09
C ASP A 226 18.25 -8.66 12.55
N ARG A 227 19.33 -8.85 13.34
CA ARG A 227 20.40 -9.78 13.00
C ARG A 227 19.89 -11.22 12.96
N LEU A 228 19.09 -11.64 13.94
CA LEU A 228 18.49 -12.97 13.97
C LEU A 228 17.64 -13.23 12.72
N ALA A 229 16.80 -12.28 12.30
CA ALA A 229 16.02 -12.39 11.08
C ALA A 229 16.88 -12.48 9.81
N SER A 230 17.96 -11.69 9.74
CA SER A 230 18.93 -11.72 8.63
C SER A 230 19.66 -13.06 8.55
N ASP A 231 20.13 -13.57 9.69
CA ASP A 231 20.86 -14.82 9.79
C ASP A 231 19.98 -16.03 9.54
N ALA A 232 18.73 -16.01 10.01
CA ALA A 232 17.77 -17.05 9.69
C ALA A 232 17.49 -17.16 8.18
N ALA A 233 17.41 -16.05 7.45
CA ALA A 233 17.27 -16.09 5.99
C ALA A 233 18.54 -16.63 5.31
N ARG A 234 19.72 -16.16 5.74
CA ARG A 234 21.03 -16.59 5.24
C ARG A 234 21.27 -18.08 5.47
N TYR A 235 21.02 -18.59 6.68
CA TYR A 235 21.24 -19.99 6.99
C TYR A 235 20.07 -20.90 6.61
N GLY A 236 18.87 -20.35 6.40
CA GLY A 236 17.77 -21.05 5.73
C GLY A 236 18.16 -21.50 4.32
N LEU A 237 18.97 -20.71 3.60
CA LEU A 237 19.55 -21.13 2.33
C LEU A 237 20.50 -22.33 2.47
N ALA A 238 21.40 -22.32 3.45
CA ALA A 238 22.29 -23.46 3.71
C ALA A 238 21.51 -24.75 4.03
N HIS A 239 20.38 -24.63 4.75
CA HIS A 239 19.48 -25.78 4.94
C HIS A 239 18.86 -26.27 3.63
N LEU A 240 18.37 -25.35 2.79
CA LEU A 240 17.67 -25.68 1.54
C LEU A 240 18.59 -26.17 0.42
N ASP A 241 19.76 -25.58 0.27
CA ASP A 241 20.66 -25.79 -0.87
C ASP A 241 21.78 -26.80 -0.56
N ASP A 242 22.35 -26.72 0.65
CA ASP A 242 23.49 -27.55 1.06
C ASP A 242 23.06 -28.78 1.87
N GLY A 243 21.76 -28.89 2.20
CA GLY A 243 21.19 -30.01 2.97
C GLY A 243 21.65 -30.03 4.43
N GLU A 244 22.10 -28.89 4.97
CA GLU A 244 22.52 -28.81 6.36
C GLU A 244 21.37 -29.14 7.32
N SER A 245 21.67 -29.80 8.45
CA SER A 245 20.63 -30.12 9.43
C SER A 245 20.15 -28.86 10.17
N ILE A 246 18.86 -28.83 10.51
CA ILE A 246 18.24 -27.73 11.28
C ILE A 246 19.03 -27.46 12.57
N GLU A 247 19.43 -28.51 13.30
CA GLU A 247 20.14 -28.34 14.57
C GLU A 247 21.56 -27.75 14.39
N SER A 248 22.25 -28.08 13.30
CA SER A 248 23.54 -27.46 12.95
C SER A 248 23.37 -25.96 12.68
N VAL A 249 22.36 -25.61 11.87
CA VAL A 249 22.04 -24.22 11.53
C VAL A 249 21.67 -23.42 12.77
N LEU A 250 20.78 -23.95 13.63
CA LEU A 250 20.38 -23.30 14.87
C LEU A 250 21.57 -23.11 15.82
N GLY A 251 22.49 -24.08 15.88
CA GLY A 251 23.71 -23.98 16.66
C GLY A 251 24.58 -22.78 16.27
N ARG A 252 24.78 -22.54 14.97
CA ARG A 252 25.51 -21.36 14.48
C ARG A 252 24.77 -20.06 14.76
N ILE A 253 23.47 -20.01 14.47
CA ILE A 253 22.64 -18.81 14.75
C ILE A 253 22.72 -18.43 16.22
N GLY A 254 22.67 -19.41 17.12
CA GLY A 254 22.75 -19.18 18.56
C GLY A 254 24.12 -18.64 19.03
N ILE A 255 25.20 -18.92 18.29
CA ILE A 255 26.53 -18.36 18.54
C ILE A 255 26.62 -16.92 18.03
N ASP A 256 26.14 -16.68 16.81
CA ASP A 256 26.23 -15.37 16.14
C ASP A 256 25.29 -14.32 16.80
N VAL A 257 24.12 -14.77 17.23
CA VAL A 257 23.05 -13.94 17.77
C VAL A 257 22.49 -14.59 19.04
N PRO A 258 23.23 -14.57 20.16
CA PRO A 258 22.83 -15.25 21.40
C PRO A 258 21.62 -14.60 22.06
N GLY A 259 21.05 -15.25 23.07
CA GLY A 259 20.12 -14.69 24.05
C GLY A 259 18.64 -14.65 23.66
N PHE A 260 18.23 -15.54 22.74
CA PHE A 260 16.84 -15.89 22.49
C PHE A 260 16.55 -17.33 22.93
N SER A 261 15.28 -17.69 23.11
CA SER A 261 14.95 -19.09 23.40
C SER A 261 15.14 -19.98 22.16
N ARG A 262 15.29 -21.28 22.40
CA ARG A 262 15.36 -22.29 21.32
C ARG A 262 14.12 -22.26 20.42
N ASP A 263 12.96 -21.95 20.98
CA ASP A 263 11.72 -21.86 20.22
C ASP A 263 11.75 -20.65 19.28
N THR A 264 12.21 -19.49 19.76
CA THR A 264 12.42 -18.30 18.92
C THR A 264 13.36 -18.60 17.76
N TYR A 265 14.53 -19.21 18.01
CA TYR A 265 15.45 -19.57 16.91
C TYR A 265 14.79 -20.48 15.86
N ARG A 266 14.01 -21.48 16.29
CA ARG A 266 13.29 -22.40 15.39
C ARG A 266 12.23 -21.69 14.56
N ARG A 267 11.41 -20.85 15.19
CA ARG A 267 10.38 -20.07 14.49
C ARG A 267 11.00 -19.11 13.48
N THR A 268 12.08 -18.44 13.86
CA THR A 268 12.78 -17.50 12.99
C THR A 268 13.42 -18.20 11.80
N LEU A 269 14.07 -19.35 12.03
CA LEU A 269 14.62 -20.16 10.93
C LEU A 269 13.52 -20.62 9.97
N ALA A 270 12.38 -21.11 10.49
CA ALA A 270 11.26 -21.52 9.66
C ALA A 270 10.70 -20.35 8.84
N TYR A 271 10.52 -19.18 9.46
CA TYR A 271 10.06 -17.97 8.78
C TYR A 271 11.05 -17.50 7.72
N GLY A 272 12.35 -17.42 8.03
CA GLY A 272 13.40 -17.05 7.09
C GLY A 272 13.47 -17.99 5.90
N THR A 273 13.33 -19.30 6.14
CA THR A 273 13.28 -20.33 5.10
C THR A 273 12.05 -20.15 4.19
N LEU A 274 10.87 -19.92 4.76
CA LEU A 274 9.65 -19.65 3.99
C LEU A 274 9.76 -18.36 3.16
N MET A 275 10.37 -17.31 3.71
CA MET A 275 10.63 -16.07 2.98
C MET A 275 11.55 -16.30 1.78
N VAL A 276 12.60 -17.11 1.95
CA VAL A 276 13.49 -17.50 0.85
C VAL A 276 12.72 -18.27 -0.23
N LEU A 277 11.90 -19.26 0.15
CA LEU A 277 11.08 -20.02 -0.80
C LEU A 277 10.09 -19.13 -1.54
N GLY A 278 9.38 -18.25 -0.83
CA GLY A 278 8.46 -17.29 -1.44
C GLY A 278 9.17 -16.34 -2.40
N ASN A 279 10.36 -15.84 -2.04
CA ASN A 279 11.16 -15.00 -2.93
C ASN A 279 11.63 -15.78 -4.17
N ARG A 280 12.00 -17.06 -4.03
CA ARG A 280 12.34 -17.94 -5.16
C ARG A 280 11.18 -18.10 -6.13
N ASP A 281 9.97 -18.30 -5.61
CA ASP A 281 8.78 -18.45 -6.44
C ASP A 281 8.44 -17.15 -7.18
N VAL A 282 8.53 -16.00 -6.50
CA VAL A 282 8.33 -14.68 -7.13
C VAL A 282 9.40 -14.40 -8.18
N GLU A 283 10.67 -14.72 -7.89
CA GLU A 283 11.74 -14.58 -8.87
C GLU A 283 11.55 -15.51 -10.07
N ARG A 284 11.06 -16.73 -9.84
CA ARG A 284 10.72 -17.68 -10.91
C ARG A 284 9.63 -17.13 -11.81
N GLN A 285 8.51 -16.67 -11.25
CA GLN A 285 7.41 -16.07 -12.02
C GLN A 285 7.87 -14.84 -12.80
N ARG A 286 8.68 -13.98 -12.17
CA ARG A 286 9.24 -12.80 -12.83
C ARG A 286 10.16 -13.18 -13.98
N ARG A 287 10.98 -14.21 -13.80
CA ARG A 287 11.87 -14.76 -14.83
C ARG A 287 11.07 -15.35 -15.98
N GLU A 288 10.04 -16.14 -15.70
CA GLU A 288 9.15 -16.73 -16.72
C GLU A 288 8.47 -15.63 -17.54
N SER A 289 7.86 -14.64 -16.90
CA SER A 289 7.22 -13.51 -17.58
C SER A 289 8.21 -12.68 -18.41
N LEU A 290 9.44 -12.47 -17.91
CA LEU A 290 10.50 -11.78 -18.66
C LEU A 290 10.94 -12.59 -19.89
N VAL A 291 11.13 -13.90 -19.74
CA VAL A 291 11.48 -14.80 -20.84
C VAL A 291 10.40 -14.78 -21.92
N GLU A 292 9.13 -14.90 -21.53
CA GLU A 292 8.00 -14.84 -22.45
C GLU A 292 7.95 -13.49 -23.18
N SER A 293 8.07 -12.39 -22.44
CA SER A 293 8.09 -11.04 -23.02
C SER A 293 9.26 -10.87 -24.00
N ALA A 294 10.45 -11.33 -23.63
CA ALA A 294 11.65 -11.23 -24.48
C ALA A 294 11.51 -12.07 -25.76
N ARG A 295 10.88 -13.26 -25.68
CA ARG A 295 10.61 -14.11 -26.85
C ARG A 295 9.56 -13.52 -27.79
N SER A 296 8.62 -12.72 -27.27
CA SER A 296 7.61 -12.01 -28.07
C SER A 296 8.08 -10.69 -28.66
N ALA A 297 9.24 -10.17 -28.22
CA ALA A 297 9.79 -8.91 -28.67
C ALA A 297 10.64 -9.07 -29.94
N ASP A 298 11.05 -7.94 -30.55
CA ASP A 298 12.14 -7.97 -31.53
C ASP A 298 13.42 -8.50 -30.88
N LEU A 299 14.25 -9.20 -31.65
CA LEU A 299 15.51 -9.80 -31.21
C LEU A 299 16.35 -8.84 -30.36
N ARG A 300 16.48 -7.57 -30.78
CA ARG A 300 17.33 -6.59 -30.09
C ARG A 300 16.75 -6.21 -28.73
N ASP A 301 15.44 -6.05 -28.65
CA ASP A 301 14.75 -5.68 -27.41
C ASP A 301 14.71 -6.87 -26.44
N GLY A 302 14.47 -8.07 -26.95
CA GLY A 302 14.54 -9.32 -26.17
C GLY A 302 15.94 -9.57 -25.60
N ALA A 303 16.98 -9.49 -26.43
CA ALA A 303 18.37 -9.63 -26.00
C ALA A 303 18.77 -8.55 -24.99
N PHE A 304 18.34 -7.30 -25.20
CA PHE A 304 18.60 -6.21 -24.25
C PHE A 304 17.92 -6.45 -22.90
N ALA A 305 16.63 -6.83 -22.89
CA ALA A 305 15.88 -7.07 -21.66
C ALA A 305 16.52 -8.16 -20.81
N LEU A 306 16.89 -9.29 -21.43
CA LEU A 306 17.55 -10.41 -20.75
C LEU A 306 18.96 -10.04 -20.26
N LEU A 307 19.76 -9.38 -21.09
CA LEU A 307 21.13 -8.98 -20.71
C LEU A 307 21.14 -7.92 -19.60
N TYR A 308 20.23 -6.96 -19.65
CA TYR A 308 20.05 -5.95 -18.62
C TYR A 308 19.62 -6.57 -17.30
N PHE A 309 18.64 -7.48 -17.35
CA PHE A 309 18.20 -8.23 -16.17
C PHE A 309 19.36 -9.01 -15.55
N ASN A 310 20.11 -9.77 -16.35
CA ASN A 310 21.29 -10.51 -15.89
C ASN A 310 22.31 -9.58 -15.25
N ARG A 311 22.63 -8.42 -15.86
CA ARG A 311 23.60 -7.49 -15.28
C ARG A 311 23.14 -6.84 -13.98
N ARG A 312 21.84 -6.56 -13.85
CA ARG A 312 21.29 -5.86 -12.69
C ARG A 312 21.02 -6.78 -11.52
N TYR A 313 20.63 -8.03 -11.77
CA TYR A 313 20.07 -8.89 -10.75
C TYR A 313 20.73 -10.27 -10.60
N SER A 314 21.61 -10.71 -11.51
CA SER A 314 22.21 -12.06 -11.41
C SER A 314 23.01 -12.32 -10.13
N LYS A 315 23.61 -11.29 -9.52
CA LYS A 315 24.34 -11.42 -8.24
C LYS A 315 23.45 -11.47 -7.01
N SER A 316 22.18 -11.07 -7.14
CA SER A 316 21.21 -11.00 -6.05
C SER A 316 20.10 -12.04 -6.16
N GLN A 317 20.09 -12.86 -7.21
CA GLN A 317 19.01 -13.78 -7.53
C GLN A 317 19.33 -15.22 -7.15
N PHE A 318 18.30 -15.92 -6.67
CA PHE A 318 18.39 -17.32 -6.28
C PHE A 318 18.54 -18.27 -7.49
N LEU A 319 18.16 -17.82 -8.69
CA LEU A 319 18.07 -18.65 -9.89
C LEU A 319 19.23 -18.43 -10.89
N GLY A 320 20.19 -17.57 -10.55
CA GLY A 320 21.32 -17.23 -11.43
C GLY A 320 20.92 -16.53 -12.73
N ALA A 321 21.88 -16.39 -13.66
CA ALA A 321 21.67 -15.71 -14.93
C ALA A 321 20.75 -16.50 -15.89
N ILE A 322 20.01 -15.79 -16.73
CA ILE A 322 19.22 -16.35 -17.83
C ILE A 322 20.17 -16.65 -19.02
N PRO A 323 20.25 -17.90 -19.49
CA PRO A 323 21.08 -18.26 -20.64
C PRO A 323 20.42 -17.76 -21.93
N ILE A 324 20.90 -16.64 -22.47
CA ILE A 324 20.25 -15.94 -23.60
C ILE A 324 20.21 -16.83 -24.87
N HIS A 325 21.30 -17.53 -25.18
CA HIS A 325 21.34 -18.44 -26.34
C HIS A 325 20.35 -19.60 -26.22
N GLU A 326 20.18 -20.17 -25.03
CA GLU A 326 19.18 -21.22 -24.82
C GLU A 326 17.74 -20.66 -24.87
N THR A 327 17.58 -19.39 -24.45
CA THR A 327 16.26 -18.75 -24.33
C THR A 327 15.72 -18.25 -25.67
N LEU A 328 16.59 -17.80 -26.58
CA LEU A 328 16.19 -17.18 -27.86
C LEU A 328 16.74 -17.92 -29.11
N GLY A 329 17.61 -18.92 -28.91
CA GLY A 329 18.33 -19.59 -30.01
C GLY A 329 17.48 -20.49 -30.91
N ASP A 330 16.25 -20.80 -30.51
CA ASP A 330 15.26 -21.47 -31.36
C ASP A 330 14.54 -20.51 -32.33
N LEU A 331 14.58 -19.20 -32.05
CA LEU A 331 13.91 -18.17 -32.85
C LEU A 331 14.87 -17.43 -33.79
N HIS A 332 16.17 -17.42 -33.48
CA HIS A 332 17.16 -16.60 -34.16
C HIS A 332 18.47 -17.34 -34.39
N SER A 333 19.22 -16.92 -35.41
CA SER A 333 20.53 -17.50 -35.68
C SER A 333 21.54 -17.12 -34.58
N PRO A 334 22.56 -17.97 -34.32
CA PRO A 334 23.62 -17.65 -33.36
C PRO A 334 24.33 -16.32 -33.65
N ASP A 335 24.61 -16.05 -34.93
CA ASP A 335 25.31 -14.82 -35.35
C ASP A 335 24.48 -13.56 -35.08
N ASP A 336 23.17 -13.62 -35.34
CA ASP A 336 22.26 -12.49 -35.06
C ASP A 336 22.12 -12.25 -33.55
N LEU A 337 22.09 -13.32 -32.75
CA LEU A 337 22.06 -13.24 -31.29
C LEU A 337 23.34 -12.64 -30.73
N ASP A 338 24.50 -13.03 -31.24
CA ASP A 338 25.79 -12.47 -30.82
C ASP A 338 25.88 -10.97 -31.12
N ASP A 339 25.45 -10.52 -32.31
CA ASP A 339 25.39 -9.10 -32.65
C ASP A 339 24.40 -8.35 -31.73
N ALA A 340 23.22 -8.90 -31.49
CA ALA A 340 22.21 -8.30 -30.61
C ALA A 340 22.71 -8.17 -29.16
N ILE A 341 23.33 -9.22 -28.61
CA ILE A 341 23.93 -9.22 -27.27
C ILE A 341 25.07 -8.20 -27.19
N ALA A 342 25.95 -8.14 -28.20
CA ALA A 342 27.04 -7.18 -28.23
C ALA A 342 26.54 -5.73 -28.26
N ARG A 343 25.51 -5.43 -29.06
CA ARG A 343 24.88 -4.10 -29.11
C ARG A 343 24.20 -3.73 -27.81
N ALA A 344 23.42 -4.64 -27.24
CA ALA A 344 22.79 -4.45 -25.93
C ALA A 344 23.83 -4.16 -24.85
N GLY A 345 24.95 -4.91 -24.85
CA GLY A 345 26.05 -4.71 -23.91
C GLY A 345 26.64 -3.30 -23.98
N LYS A 346 26.85 -2.78 -25.20
CA LYS A 346 27.32 -1.40 -25.43
C LYS A 346 26.31 -0.37 -24.93
N LEU A 347 25.01 -0.58 -25.19
CA LEU A 347 23.95 0.33 -24.76
C LEU A 347 23.86 0.41 -23.23
N ILE A 348 23.93 -0.73 -22.54
CA ILE A 348 23.92 -0.79 -21.07
C ILE A 348 25.14 -0.05 -20.48
N GLU A 349 26.33 -0.25 -21.04
CA GLU A 349 27.54 0.47 -20.59
C GLU A 349 27.46 1.98 -20.85
N ALA A 350 26.89 2.40 -21.98
CA ALA A 350 26.67 3.81 -22.25
C ALA A 350 25.72 4.44 -21.23
N GLY A 351 24.59 3.79 -20.95
CA GLY A 351 23.61 4.27 -19.96
C GLY A 351 24.18 4.42 -18.54
N ARG A 352 25.09 3.53 -18.13
CA ARG A 352 25.77 3.61 -16.82
C ARG A 352 26.68 4.83 -16.64
N ARG A 353 27.14 5.45 -17.72
CA ARG A 353 27.97 6.67 -17.64
C ARG A 353 27.15 7.93 -17.38
N TYR A 354 25.82 7.84 -17.49
CA TYR A 354 24.88 8.95 -17.31
C TYR A 354 24.01 8.83 -16.05
N ALA A 355 24.17 7.76 -15.27
CA ALA A 355 23.52 7.52 -13.99
C ALA A 355 24.55 7.59 -12.87
#